data_AF-A0A7Z9XC43-F1
#
_entry.id   AF-A0A7Z9XC43-F1
#
_cell.length_a   1.000
_cell.length_b   1.000
_cell.length_c   1.000
_cell.angle_alpha   90.00
_cell.angle_beta   90.00
_cell.angle_gamma   90.00
#
_symmetry.space_group_name_H-M   'P 1'
#
loop_
_entity.id
_entity.type
_entity.pdbx_description
1 polymer ?
#
loop_
_entity_poly.entity_id
_entity_poly.type
_entity_poly.pdbx_seq_one_letter_code
_entity_poly.pdbx_strand_id
1 'polypeptide(L)'
;MKRMLINATQPEELRVAIVDGQSLFNLDIEHPGREQKKANVYKGRITRVEPSLEAAFVDYGAGRHGFLPMKEVARCYFSEEAQKASGRPKISDAIKEGQEIIVQVEKEERGNKGAALTTFVSLAGRYLVLVPKNPRAGGISRRIEGRERAELREAMSQLSVTEGMGLIVRTAGVGKVAEELQWDLDYLTQVWTAIEKSAEARAAPFL
;
A
#
# COMPACT_ATOMS: atom_id res chain seq x y z
N MET A 1 14.57 -23.91 -17.03
CA MET A 1 13.18 -23.74 -16.52
C MET A 1 13.29 -23.12 -15.15
N LYS A 2 12.66 -21.96 -14.97
CA LYS A 2 12.65 -21.25 -13.69
C LYS A 2 11.72 -21.94 -12.71
N ARG A 3 12.22 -22.24 -11.52
CA ARG A 3 11.48 -22.90 -10.43
C ARG A 3 11.66 -22.09 -9.15
N MET A 4 10.60 -22.02 -8.36
CA MET A 4 10.64 -21.51 -6.99
C MET A 4 10.68 -22.70 -6.04
N LEU A 5 11.70 -22.78 -5.20
CA LEU A 5 11.87 -23.82 -4.18
C LEU A 5 11.64 -23.20 -2.82
N ILE A 6 10.69 -23.74 -2.06
CA ILE A 6 10.37 -23.30 -0.70
C ILE A 6 10.77 -24.40 0.26
N ASN A 7 11.64 -24.10 1.22
CA ASN A 7 12.00 -25.00 2.30
C ASN A 7 11.55 -24.39 3.64
N ALA A 8 10.55 -25.02 4.23
CA ALA A 8 9.95 -24.67 5.53
C ALA A 8 10.07 -25.82 6.54
N THR A 9 11.07 -26.69 6.37
CA THR A 9 11.26 -27.89 7.23
C THR A 9 11.75 -27.49 8.62
N GLN A 10 12.61 -26.47 8.70
CA GLN A 10 13.13 -25.93 9.95
C GLN A 10 12.21 -24.80 10.43
N PRO A 11 11.70 -24.83 11.68
CA PRO A 11 10.90 -23.73 12.20
C PRO A 11 11.72 -22.45 12.44
N GLU A 12 13.05 -22.55 12.51
CA GLU A 12 13.96 -21.41 12.75
C GLU A 12 14.31 -20.61 11.48
N GLU A 13 14.03 -21.16 10.29
CA GLU A 13 14.29 -20.47 9.02
C GLU A 13 13.32 -20.91 7.92
N LEU A 14 12.76 -19.92 7.21
CA LEU A 14 12.06 -20.14 5.95
C LEU A 14 13.00 -19.74 4.81
N ARG A 15 13.25 -20.66 3.87
CA ARG A 15 14.13 -20.41 2.73
C ARG A 15 13.36 -20.46 1.43
N VAL A 16 13.49 -19.41 0.62
CA VAL A 16 12.89 -19.32 -0.71
C VAL A 16 13.99 -19.09 -1.74
N ALA A 17 14.16 -20.04 -2.66
CA ALA A 17 15.15 -19.97 -3.73
C ALA A 17 14.47 -19.89 -5.10
N ILE A 18 14.96 -19.01 -5.97
CA ILE A 18 14.62 -18.97 -7.39
C ILE A 18 15.80 -19.58 -8.15
N VAL A 19 15.55 -20.67 -8.87
CA VAL A 19 16.56 -21.39 -9.65
C VAL A 19 16.18 -21.43 -11.12
N ASP A 20 17.14 -21.33 -12.02
CA ASP A 20 16.95 -21.66 -13.44
C ASP A 20 17.78 -22.90 -13.78
N GLY A 21 17.10 -24.03 -13.98
CA GLY A 21 17.79 -25.32 -14.05
C GLY A 21 18.44 -25.66 -12.71
N GLN A 22 19.78 -25.75 -12.69
CA GLN A 22 20.59 -26.01 -11.48
C GLN A 22 21.31 -24.75 -10.95
N SER A 23 21.17 -23.61 -11.63
CA SER A 23 21.80 -22.37 -11.22
C SER A 23 20.90 -21.59 -10.27
N LEU A 24 21.44 -21.23 -9.10
CA LEU A 24 20.78 -20.35 -8.15
C LEU A 24 20.77 -18.92 -8.69
N PHE A 25 19.59 -18.33 -8.79
CA PHE A 25 19.40 -16.95 -9.24
C PHE A 25 19.17 -15.99 -8.07
N ASN A 26 18.34 -16.38 -7.10
CA ASN A 26 18.07 -15.60 -5.90
C ASN A 26 17.78 -16.52 -4.70
N LEU A 27 18.13 -16.08 -3.50
CA LEU A 27 17.89 -16.78 -2.24
C LEU A 27 17.46 -15.76 -1.18
N ASP A 28 16.30 -15.99 -0.58
CA ASP A 28 15.81 -15.25 0.56
C ASP A 28 15.68 -16.20 1.77
N ILE A 29 16.08 -15.70 2.95
CA ILE A 29 16.07 -16.47 4.20
C ILE A 29 15.43 -15.60 5.28
N GLU A 30 14.26 -16.02 5.73
CA GLU A 30 13.50 -15.34 6.78
C GLU A 30 13.65 -16.09 8.10
N HIS A 31 13.94 -15.35 9.19
CA HIS A 31 14.05 -15.91 10.53
C HIS A 31 12.84 -15.46 11.37
N PRO A 32 12.25 -16.36 12.20
CA PRO A 32 11.17 -16.00 13.11
C PRO A 32 11.63 -14.92 14.08
N GLY A 33 10.83 -13.85 14.22
CA GLY A 33 11.05 -12.80 15.23
C GLY A 33 11.52 -11.44 14.68
N ARG A 34 11.85 -11.33 13.39
CA ARG A 34 12.08 -10.03 12.73
C ARG A 34 10.91 -9.65 11.83
N GLU A 35 9.71 -9.65 12.39
CA GLU A 35 8.52 -9.19 11.67
C GLU A 35 8.62 -7.69 11.41
N GLN A 36 8.79 -7.33 10.13
CA GLN A 36 8.66 -5.95 9.68
C GLN A 36 7.19 -5.68 9.40
N LYS A 37 6.57 -4.79 10.19
CA LYS A 37 5.15 -4.44 10.06
C LYS A 37 4.92 -3.27 9.11
N LYS A 38 5.98 -2.57 8.72
CA LYS A 38 5.92 -1.50 7.72
C LYS A 38 5.28 -2.02 6.43
N ALA A 39 4.39 -1.21 5.84
CA ALA A 39 3.63 -1.48 4.63
C ALA A 39 2.55 -2.56 4.73
N ASN A 40 2.38 -3.23 5.89
CA ASN A 40 1.21 -4.07 6.12
C ASN A 40 -0.08 -3.27 5.98
N VAL A 41 -1.09 -3.91 5.39
CA VAL A 41 -2.43 -3.36 5.21
C VAL A 41 -3.36 -4.08 6.17
N TYR A 42 -4.15 -3.35 6.92
CA TYR A 42 -5.11 -3.87 7.89
C TYR A 42 -6.49 -3.29 7.61
N LYS A 43 -7.54 -4.01 8.00
CA LYS A 43 -8.84 -3.40 8.26
C LYS A 43 -8.89 -3.01 9.74
N GLY A 44 -9.08 -1.72 10.02
CA GLY A 44 -9.16 -1.18 11.38
C GLY A 44 -10.47 -0.47 11.67
N ARG A 45 -10.70 -0.14 12.94
CA ARG A 45 -11.85 0.62 13.43
C ARG A 45 -11.39 1.91 14.09
N ILE A 46 -12.01 3.03 13.74
CA ILE A 46 -11.74 4.32 14.40
C ILE A 46 -12.25 4.24 15.83
N THR A 47 -11.34 4.38 16.79
CA THR A 47 -11.65 4.31 18.23
C THR A 47 -12.00 5.66 18.82
N ARG A 48 -11.28 6.71 18.40
CA ARG A 48 -11.57 8.09 18.77
C ARG A 48 -11.09 9.07 17.71
N VAL A 49 -11.78 10.20 17.59
CA VAL A 49 -11.40 11.32 16.73
C VAL A 49 -10.91 12.47 17.61
N GLU A 50 -9.73 13.02 17.31
CA GLU A 50 -9.06 14.07 18.09
C GLU A 50 -8.90 15.34 17.24
N PRO A 51 -9.85 16.29 17.30
CA PRO A 51 -9.83 17.51 16.49
C PRO A 51 -8.59 18.38 16.75
N SER A 52 -8.10 18.43 17.99
CA SER A 52 -6.91 19.20 18.36
C SER A 52 -5.64 18.75 17.65
N LEU A 53 -5.57 17.46 17.28
CA LEU A 53 -4.44 16.89 16.54
C LEU A 53 -4.71 16.81 15.02
N GLU A 54 -5.91 17.19 14.58
CA GLU A 54 -6.46 16.84 13.27
C GLU A 54 -6.21 15.36 12.92
N ALA A 55 -6.49 14.43 13.85
CA ALA A 55 -6.16 13.02 13.69
C ALA A 55 -7.18 12.10 14.36
N ALA A 56 -7.18 10.83 13.98
CA ALA A 56 -7.96 9.78 14.59
C ALA A 56 -7.06 8.63 15.03
N PHE A 57 -7.50 7.92 16.07
CA PHE A 57 -6.83 6.72 16.54
C PHE A 57 -7.58 5.49 16.04
N VAL A 58 -6.85 4.57 15.41
CA VAL A 58 -7.42 3.37 14.78
C VAL A 58 -6.96 2.13 15.53
N ASP A 59 -7.90 1.30 15.95
CA ASP A 59 -7.61 -0.07 16.36
C ASP A 59 -7.51 -0.94 15.11
N TYR A 60 -6.33 -1.50 14.87
CA TYR A 60 -6.01 -2.38 13.74
C TYR A 60 -5.55 -3.76 14.21
N GLY A 61 -5.78 -4.11 15.49
CA GLY A 61 -5.43 -5.41 16.06
C GLY A 61 -4.01 -5.50 16.64
N ALA A 62 -3.29 -4.38 16.71
CA ALA A 62 -2.00 -4.31 17.41
C ALA A 62 -2.17 -3.93 18.89
N GLY A 63 -1.09 -4.04 19.66
CA GLY A 63 -1.09 -3.69 21.09
C GLY A 63 -1.31 -2.20 21.38
N ARG A 64 -1.11 -1.31 20.41
CA ARG A 64 -1.39 0.13 20.52
C ARG A 64 -2.21 0.60 19.32
N HIS A 65 -3.12 1.54 19.55
CA HIS A 65 -3.87 2.17 18.47
C HIS A 65 -2.92 2.96 17.57
N GLY A 66 -3.14 2.85 16.26
CA GLY A 66 -2.39 3.60 15.27
C GLY A 66 -2.89 5.04 15.17
N PHE A 67 -2.01 5.93 14.73
CA PHE A 67 -2.26 7.34 14.54
C PHE A 67 -2.53 7.63 13.06
N LEU A 68 -3.74 8.09 12.74
CA LEU A 68 -4.18 8.43 11.39
C LEU A 68 -4.47 9.94 11.29
N PRO A 69 -3.58 10.75 10.73
CA PRO A 69 -3.81 12.18 10.56
C PRO A 69 -4.78 12.45 9.40
N MET A 70 -5.57 13.53 9.48
CA MET A 70 -6.59 13.92 8.49
C MET A 70 -6.04 14.02 7.05
N LYS A 71 -4.78 14.45 6.90
CA LYS A 71 -4.12 14.54 5.59
C LYS A 71 -3.90 13.18 4.90
N GLU A 72 -3.96 12.08 5.65
CA GLU A 72 -3.75 10.70 5.20
C GLU A 72 -5.09 9.94 5.05
N VAL A 73 -6.22 10.64 5.13
CA VAL A 73 -7.57 10.07 4.97
C VAL A 73 -8.08 10.34 3.54
N ALA A 74 -8.37 9.27 2.80
CA ALA A 74 -8.90 9.33 1.46
C ALA A 74 -10.34 9.82 1.47
N ARG A 75 -10.72 10.63 0.48
CA ARG A 75 -12.04 11.29 0.41
C ARG A 75 -13.21 10.31 0.39
N CYS A 76 -13.01 9.08 -0.08
CA CYS A 76 -14.06 8.04 -0.06
C CYS A 76 -14.49 7.63 1.35
N TYR A 77 -13.68 7.90 2.39
CA TYR A 77 -14.04 7.65 3.78
C TYR A 77 -14.74 8.85 4.44
N PHE A 78 -14.84 9.99 3.76
CA PHE A 78 -15.50 11.16 4.31
C PHE A 78 -17.02 11.00 4.29
N SER A 79 -17.70 11.58 5.28
CA SER A 79 -19.15 11.80 5.27
C SER A 79 -19.59 12.55 4.01
N GLU A 80 -20.86 12.38 3.61
CA GLU A 80 -21.41 13.05 2.42
C GLU A 80 -21.30 14.57 2.51
N GLU A 81 -21.50 15.13 3.70
CA GLU A 81 -21.39 16.56 3.95
C GLU A 81 -19.94 17.05 3.77
N ALA A 82 -18.97 16.29 4.29
CA ALA A 82 -17.56 16.61 4.16
C ALA A 82 -17.04 16.41 2.73
N GLN A 83 -17.64 15.52 1.94
CA GLN A 83 -17.31 15.38 0.51
C GLN A 83 -17.76 16.59 -0.31
N LYS A 84 -18.95 17.12 -0.02
CA LYS A 84 -19.55 18.29 -0.68
C LYS A 84 -18.94 19.62 -0.24
N ALA A 85 -18.26 19.66 0.91
CA ALA A 85 -17.62 20.86 1.42
C ALA A 85 -16.53 21.39 0.48
N SER A 86 -16.57 22.70 0.22
CA SER A 86 -15.51 23.40 -0.51
C SER A 86 -14.34 23.65 0.43
N GLY A 87 -13.26 22.87 0.29
CA GLY A 87 -12.05 22.97 1.10
C GLY A 87 -11.70 21.69 1.85
N ARG A 88 -10.80 21.80 2.84
CA ARG A 88 -10.43 20.68 3.72
C ARG A 88 -11.38 20.69 4.93
N PRO A 89 -12.27 19.70 5.07
CA PRO A 89 -13.18 19.63 6.21
C PRO A 89 -12.40 19.35 7.50
N LYS A 90 -13.00 19.72 8.64
CA LYS A 90 -12.48 19.28 9.94
C LYS A 90 -12.62 17.77 10.05
N ILE A 91 -11.68 17.12 10.75
CA ILE A 91 -11.70 15.67 10.88
C ILE A 91 -12.95 15.15 11.60
N SER A 92 -13.48 15.92 12.58
CA SER A 92 -14.72 15.62 13.30
C SER A 92 -15.93 15.49 12.39
N ASP A 93 -15.93 16.23 11.29
CA ASP A 93 -17.05 16.29 10.35
C ASP A 93 -16.85 15.24 9.25
N ALA A 94 -15.59 14.88 8.97
CA ALA A 94 -15.21 13.97 7.92
C ALA A 94 -15.36 12.50 8.30
N ILE A 95 -14.92 12.09 9.49
CA ILE A 95 -14.93 10.69 9.93
C ILE A 95 -15.52 10.55 11.33
N LYS A 96 -16.07 9.36 11.62
CA LYS A 96 -16.78 9.09 12.88
C LYS A 96 -16.14 7.94 13.66
N GLU A 97 -16.32 7.96 14.98
CA GLU A 97 -15.98 6.83 15.84
C GLU A 97 -16.79 5.58 15.45
N GLY A 98 -16.16 4.41 15.56
CA GLY A 98 -16.74 3.13 15.14
C GLY A 98 -16.64 2.84 13.64
N GLN A 99 -16.29 3.83 12.79
CA GLN A 99 -16.15 3.63 11.35
C GLN A 99 -14.99 2.66 11.05
N GLU A 100 -15.25 1.67 10.19
CA GLU A 100 -14.24 0.72 9.72
C GLU A 100 -13.54 1.26 8.47
N ILE A 101 -12.22 1.14 8.43
CA ILE A 101 -11.39 1.70 7.34
C ILE A 101 -10.22 0.76 7.04
N ILE A 102 -9.77 0.75 5.78
CA ILE A 102 -8.53 0.09 5.37
C ILE A 102 -7.36 1.06 5.62
N VAL A 103 -6.35 0.60 6.36
CA VAL A 103 -5.14 1.37 6.69
C VAL A 103 -3.88 0.62 6.30
N GLN A 104 -2.85 1.35 5.91
CA GLN A 104 -1.49 0.85 5.72
C GLN A 104 -0.57 1.46 6.78
N VAL A 105 0.35 0.65 7.31
CA VAL A 105 1.39 1.11 8.23
C VAL A 105 2.48 1.86 7.45
N GLU A 106 2.56 3.17 7.64
CA GLU A 106 3.62 4.01 7.05
C GLU A 106 4.90 3.96 7.89
N LYS A 107 4.74 4.08 9.21
CA LYS A 107 5.83 4.03 10.19
C LYS A 107 5.44 3.14 11.34
N GLU A 108 6.33 2.23 11.70
CA GLU A 108 6.14 1.31 12.82
C GLU A 108 6.07 2.04 14.16
N GLU A 109 5.57 1.33 15.17
CA GLU A 109 5.52 1.81 16.55
C GLU A 109 6.94 2.19 17.03
N ARG A 110 7.05 3.33 17.70
CA ARG A 110 8.33 3.81 18.25
C ARG A 110 8.16 4.22 19.70
N GLY A 111 8.79 3.46 20.60
CA GLY A 111 8.70 3.69 22.04
C GLY A 111 7.25 3.61 22.50
N ASN A 112 6.72 4.72 23.02
CA ASN A 112 5.33 4.79 23.49
C ASN A 112 4.33 5.26 22.43
N LYS A 113 4.78 5.61 21.21
CA LYS A 113 3.91 6.09 20.13
C LYS A 113 3.44 4.91 19.27
N GLY A 114 2.12 4.84 19.02
CA GLY A 114 1.54 3.91 18.06
C GLY A 114 2.04 4.15 16.63
N ALA A 115 1.76 3.19 15.74
CA ALA A 115 2.18 3.24 14.35
C ALA A 115 1.53 4.43 13.62
N ALA A 116 2.24 5.05 12.69
CA ALA A 116 1.64 6.03 11.79
C ALA A 116 0.93 5.29 10.65
N LEU A 117 -0.33 5.63 10.43
CA LEU A 117 -1.20 4.97 9.47
C LEU A 117 -1.57 5.93 8.33
N THR A 118 -1.87 5.35 7.17
CA THR A 118 -2.47 6.05 6.03
C THR A 118 -3.57 5.22 5.40
N THR A 119 -4.58 5.86 4.83
CA THR A 119 -5.59 5.19 3.98
C THR A 119 -5.21 5.21 2.50
N PHE A 120 -4.16 5.94 2.13
CA PHE A 120 -3.58 5.95 0.79
C PHE A 120 -2.68 4.73 0.63
N VAL A 121 -3.30 3.55 0.55
CA VAL A 121 -2.58 2.29 0.38
C VAL A 121 -1.72 2.35 -0.88
N SER A 122 -0.46 1.98 -0.71
CA SER A 122 0.54 1.88 -1.78
C SER A 122 0.97 0.43 -1.93
N LEU A 123 0.82 -0.13 -3.13
CA LEU A 123 1.18 -1.50 -3.47
C LEU A 123 2.38 -1.46 -4.42
N ALA A 124 3.54 -1.83 -3.91
CA ALA A 124 4.78 -1.81 -4.69
C ALA A 124 4.97 -3.13 -5.45
N GLY A 125 4.82 -3.07 -6.77
CA GLY A 125 5.13 -4.17 -7.70
C GLY A 125 6.60 -4.17 -8.10
N ARG A 126 6.93 -4.88 -9.18
CA ARG A 126 8.33 -5.00 -9.62
C ARG A 126 8.84 -3.70 -10.23
N TYR A 127 8.02 -3.08 -11.07
CA TYR A 127 8.35 -1.88 -11.85
C TYR A 127 7.50 -0.68 -11.44
N LEU A 128 6.29 -0.93 -10.93
CA LEU A 128 5.30 0.09 -10.61
C LEU A 128 4.99 0.11 -9.11
N VAL A 129 4.43 1.23 -8.66
CA VAL A 129 3.73 1.34 -7.37
C VAL A 129 2.33 1.86 -7.67
N LEU A 130 1.32 1.07 -7.31
CA LEU A 130 -0.08 1.43 -7.47
C LEU A 130 -0.57 2.11 -6.18
N VAL A 131 -1.29 3.23 -6.33
CA VAL A 131 -1.96 3.94 -5.23
C VAL A 131 -3.45 4.07 -5.57
N PRO A 132 -4.29 3.07 -5.22
CA PRO A 132 -5.64 2.94 -5.77
C PRO A 132 -6.60 4.09 -5.43
N LYS A 133 -6.44 4.68 -4.24
CA LYS A 133 -7.34 5.73 -3.72
C LYS A 133 -6.75 7.14 -3.78
N ASN A 134 -5.75 7.37 -4.64
CA ASN A 134 -5.11 8.68 -4.79
C ASN A 134 -4.70 8.97 -6.24
N PRO A 135 -5.56 9.61 -7.05
CA PRO A 135 -5.23 9.93 -8.45
C PRO A 135 -4.11 10.97 -8.57
N ARG A 136 -3.81 11.70 -7.49
CA ARG A 136 -2.72 12.69 -7.46
C ARG A 136 -1.36 12.04 -7.19
N ALA A 137 -1.33 10.81 -6.68
CA ALA A 137 -0.10 10.06 -6.46
C ALA A 137 0.36 9.46 -7.78
N GLY A 138 1.11 10.22 -8.59
CA GLY A 138 1.58 9.76 -9.88
C GLY A 138 2.94 10.30 -10.26
N GLY A 139 3.67 9.55 -11.09
CA GLY A 139 4.88 10.04 -11.74
C GLY A 139 5.96 9.00 -11.99
N ILE A 140 7.14 9.49 -12.34
CA ILE A 140 8.33 8.67 -12.58
C ILE A 140 9.33 8.94 -11.46
N SER A 141 10.01 7.88 -10.98
CA SER A 141 11.07 7.99 -9.97
C SER A 141 12.01 9.15 -10.25
N ARG A 142 12.34 9.94 -9.21
CA ARG A 142 13.23 11.10 -9.32
C ARG A 142 14.66 10.73 -9.72
N ARG A 143 15.04 9.45 -9.59
CA ARG A 143 16.36 8.95 -10.01
C ARG A 143 16.47 8.76 -11.53
N ILE A 144 15.37 8.91 -12.26
CA ILE A 144 15.32 8.72 -13.71
C ILE A 144 15.17 10.09 -14.37
N GLU A 145 16.11 10.40 -15.26
CA GLU A 145 16.25 11.69 -15.91
C GLU A 145 16.51 11.53 -17.41
N GLY A 146 16.47 12.65 -18.15
CA GLY A 146 16.80 12.67 -19.57
C GLY A 146 15.90 11.79 -20.43
N ARG A 147 16.52 11.06 -21.36
CA ARG A 147 15.85 10.26 -22.40
C ARG A 147 14.99 9.13 -21.82
N GLU A 148 15.50 8.41 -20.82
CA GLU A 148 14.80 7.29 -20.17
C GLU A 148 13.47 7.75 -19.55
N ARG A 149 13.43 8.97 -19.01
CA ARG A 149 12.22 9.55 -18.44
C ARG A 149 11.15 9.84 -19.51
N ALA A 150 11.58 10.27 -20.70
CA ALA A 150 10.67 10.53 -21.81
C ALA A 150 10.08 9.21 -22.33
N GLU A 151 10.92 8.19 -22.53
CA GLU A 151 10.50 6.85 -22.98
C GLU A 151 9.51 6.21 -21.99
N LEU A 152 9.77 6.32 -20.68
CA LEU A 152 8.84 5.81 -19.66
C LEU A 152 7.52 6.58 -19.61
N ARG A 153 7.55 7.89 -19.88
CA ARG A 153 6.33 8.70 -19.93
C ARG A 153 5.44 8.27 -21.09
N GLU A 154 6.05 7.97 -22.24
CA GLU A 154 5.36 7.43 -23.41
C GLU A 154 4.78 6.04 -23.12
N ALA A 155 5.59 5.13 -22.58
CA ALA A 155 5.13 3.79 -22.20
C ALA A 155 3.97 3.85 -21.17
N MET A 156 4.05 4.73 -20.17
CA MET A 156 2.97 4.91 -19.19
C MET A 156 1.67 5.40 -19.83
N SER A 157 1.74 6.23 -20.87
CA SER A 157 0.54 6.75 -21.53
C SER A 157 -0.26 5.67 -22.28
N GLN A 158 0.35 4.52 -22.53
CA GLN A 158 -0.26 3.36 -23.18
C GLN A 158 -0.93 2.41 -22.16
N LEU A 159 -0.72 2.61 -20.86
CA LEU A 159 -1.27 1.73 -19.81
C LEU A 159 -2.76 2.00 -19.59
N SER A 160 -3.52 0.92 -19.41
CA SER A 160 -4.94 0.98 -19.05
C SER A 160 -5.10 1.11 -17.53
N VAL A 161 -4.98 2.34 -17.03
CA VAL A 161 -5.17 2.64 -15.60
C VAL A 161 -6.65 2.97 -15.32
N THR A 162 -7.24 2.30 -14.33
CA THR A 162 -8.61 2.60 -13.87
C THR A 162 -8.69 4.01 -13.27
N GLU A 163 -9.80 4.70 -13.53
CA GLU A 163 -10.02 6.06 -13.02
C GLU A 163 -9.90 6.11 -11.48
N GLY A 164 -9.26 7.17 -10.98
CA GLY A 164 -9.05 7.35 -9.54
C GLY A 164 -7.76 6.73 -8.99
N MET A 165 -7.07 5.88 -9.76
CA MET A 165 -5.81 5.26 -9.34
C MET A 165 -4.60 6.12 -9.71
N GLY A 166 -3.63 6.17 -8.81
CA GLY A 166 -2.32 6.77 -9.02
C GLY A 166 -1.25 5.72 -9.32
N LEU A 167 -0.28 6.06 -10.18
CA LEU A 167 0.79 5.14 -10.59
C LEU A 167 2.18 5.81 -10.53
N ILE A 168 3.14 5.13 -9.90
CA ILE A 168 4.53 5.59 -9.81
C ILE A 168 5.47 4.55 -10.43
N VAL A 169 6.30 4.97 -11.38
CA VAL A 169 7.33 4.09 -11.97
C VAL A 169 8.58 4.06 -11.09
N ARG A 170 9.02 2.86 -10.71
CA ARG A 170 10.23 2.57 -9.95
C ARG A 170 11.47 2.62 -10.86
N THR A 171 12.64 2.81 -10.27
CA THR A 171 13.93 2.76 -10.99
C THR A 171 14.15 1.45 -11.75
N ALA A 172 13.60 0.34 -11.24
CA ALA A 172 13.67 -0.97 -11.93
C ALA A 172 12.82 -1.05 -13.20
N GLY A 173 11.93 -0.08 -13.45
CA GLY A 173 11.10 -0.01 -14.65
C GLY A 173 11.82 0.59 -15.86
N VAL A 174 13.03 1.15 -15.71
CA VAL A 174 13.79 1.72 -16.84
C VAL A 174 14.03 0.67 -17.92
N GLY A 175 13.78 1.04 -19.18
CA GLY A 175 13.95 0.16 -20.35
C GLY A 175 12.84 -0.89 -20.52
N LYS A 176 11.76 -0.82 -19.74
CA LYS A 176 10.61 -1.72 -19.87
C LYS A 176 9.58 -1.21 -20.88
N VAL A 177 9.06 -2.13 -21.67
CA VAL A 177 8.00 -1.86 -22.64
C VAL A 177 6.64 -1.78 -21.95
N ALA A 178 5.68 -1.15 -22.60
CA ALA A 178 4.32 -0.95 -22.06
C ALA A 178 3.66 -2.27 -21.63
N GLU A 179 3.88 -3.37 -22.37
CA GLU A 179 3.34 -4.69 -22.04
C GLU A 179 3.86 -5.22 -20.69
N GLU A 180 5.16 -5.12 -20.42
CA GLU A 180 5.74 -5.57 -19.14
C GLU A 180 5.24 -4.72 -17.96
N LEU A 181 5.03 -3.42 -18.20
CA LEU A 181 4.46 -2.51 -17.22
C LEU A 181 2.96 -2.81 -16.98
N GLN A 182 2.21 -3.14 -18.03
CA GLN A 182 0.80 -3.51 -17.93
C GLN A 182 0.62 -4.79 -17.12
N TRP A 183 1.46 -5.82 -17.34
CA TRP A 183 1.39 -7.05 -16.53
C TRP A 183 1.64 -6.79 -15.04
N ASP A 184 2.57 -5.90 -14.69
CA ASP A 184 2.81 -5.50 -13.29
C ASP A 184 1.61 -4.73 -12.73
N LEU A 185 0.99 -3.83 -13.52
CA LEU A 185 -0.21 -3.10 -13.15
C LEU A 185 -1.42 -4.02 -12.93
N ASP A 186 -1.65 -4.98 -13.82
CA ASP A 186 -2.75 -5.94 -13.73
C ASP A 186 -2.64 -6.78 -12.45
N TYR A 187 -1.43 -7.25 -12.13
CA TYR A 187 -1.17 -7.95 -10.89
C TYR A 187 -1.48 -7.08 -9.67
N LEU A 188 -0.99 -5.84 -9.63
CA LEU A 188 -1.26 -4.92 -8.52
C LEU A 188 -2.76 -4.60 -8.36
N THR A 189 -3.48 -4.53 -9.48
CA THR A 189 -4.93 -4.32 -9.49
C THR A 189 -5.66 -5.52 -8.91
N GLN A 190 -5.25 -6.75 -9.27
CA GLN A 190 -5.80 -7.98 -8.68
C GLN A 190 -5.56 -8.05 -7.17
N VAL A 191 -4.34 -7.71 -6.71
CA VAL A 191 -4.02 -7.65 -5.28
C VAL A 191 -4.93 -6.65 -4.57
N TRP A 192 -5.11 -5.45 -5.14
CA TRP A 192 -6.00 -4.46 -4.57
C TRP A 192 -7.46 -4.94 -4.48
N THR A 193 -7.99 -5.55 -5.55
CA THR A 193 -9.34 -6.13 -5.54
C THR A 193 -9.49 -7.23 -4.48
N ALA A 194 -8.45 -8.04 -4.25
CA ALA A 194 -8.47 -9.06 -3.20
C ALA A 194 -8.49 -8.45 -1.80
N ILE A 195 -7.76 -7.34 -1.58
CA ILE A 195 -7.79 -6.58 -0.32
C ILE A 195 -9.19 -6.02 -0.07
N GLU A 196 -9.81 -5.37 -1.05
CA GLU A 196 -11.16 -4.80 -0.90
C GLU A 196 -12.20 -5.89 -0.60
N LYS A 197 -12.19 -7.00 -1.34
CA LYS A 197 -13.09 -8.14 -1.08
C LYS A 197 -12.91 -8.72 0.32
N SER A 198 -11.66 -8.87 0.77
CA SER A 198 -11.37 -9.38 2.12
C SER A 198 -11.86 -8.41 3.19
N ALA A 199 -11.67 -7.10 2.96
CA ALA A 199 -12.16 -6.05 3.85
C ALA A 199 -13.69 -6.02 3.92
N GLU A 200 -14.42 -6.34 2.86
CA GLU A 200 -15.88 -6.44 2.89
C GLU A 200 -16.36 -7.71 3.58
N ALA A 201 -15.65 -8.83 3.43
CA ALA A 201 -16.06 -10.14 3.93
C ALA A 201 -15.97 -10.30 5.46
N ARG A 202 -15.14 -9.50 6.15
CA ARG A 202 -14.89 -9.63 7.59
C ARG A 202 -14.93 -8.27 8.30
N ALA A 203 -15.47 -8.25 9.52
CA ALA A 203 -15.46 -7.06 10.37
C ALA A 203 -14.05 -6.76 10.90
N ALA A 204 -13.74 -5.49 11.15
CA ALA A 204 -12.47 -5.08 11.76
C ALA A 204 -12.37 -5.53 13.24
N PRO A 205 -11.17 -5.69 13.81
CA PRO A 205 -9.85 -5.51 13.19
C PRO A 205 -9.20 -6.82 12.70
N PHE A 206 -8.47 -6.79 11.58
CA PHE A 206 -7.61 -7.89 11.13
C PHE A 206 -6.55 -7.41 10.11
N LEU A 207 -5.49 -8.23 9.96
CA LEU A 207 -4.49 -8.13 8.89
C LEU A 207 -5.07 -8.65 7.57
#